data_AF-A0A1F4JKX0-F1
#
_entry.id   AF-A0A1F4JKX0-F1
#
_cell.length_a   1.000
_cell.length_b   1.000
_cell.length_c   1.000
_cell.angle_alpha   90.00
_cell.angle_beta   90.00
_cell.angle_gamma   90.00
#
_symmetry.space_group_name_H-M   'P 1'
#
loop_
_entity.id
_entity.type
_entity.pdbx_description
1 polymer ?
#
loop_
_entity_poly.entity_id
_entity_poly.type
_entity_poly.pdbx_seq_one_letter_code
_entity_poly.pdbx_strand_id
1 'polypeptide(L)'
;MRKNIQGGFTLIELVVVIVILGILAATALPKFIDLSSEAETAALQGVGGALSSASSINYAARLASSNAKGVAVATCLGADGLIQPTASASGYTLSGGATTAGEAATCVLTKGTSSINVVIIGS
;
A
#
# COMPACT_ATOMS: atom_id res chain seq x y z
N MET A 1 -28.39 -37.08 -43.23
CA MET A 1 -28.46 -35.72 -42.66
C MET A 1 -28.62 -35.84 -41.14
N ARG A 2 -27.62 -35.44 -40.35
CA ARG A 2 -27.72 -35.40 -38.89
C ARG A 2 -28.42 -34.10 -38.51
N LYS A 3 -29.61 -34.20 -37.91
CA LYS A 3 -30.40 -33.07 -37.43
C LYS A 3 -29.71 -32.52 -36.18
N ASN A 4 -29.00 -31.40 -36.31
CA ASN A 4 -28.50 -30.67 -35.14
C ASN A 4 -29.72 -30.13 -34.39
N ILE A 5 -29.93 -30.64 -33.18
CA ILE A 5 -30.93 -30.12 -32.26
C ILE A 5 -30.29 -28.88 -31.62
N GLN A 6 -30.35 -27.74 -32.31
CA GLN A 6 -30.03 -26.46 -31.67
C GLN A 6 -31.18 -26.15 -30.69
N GLY A 7 -31.03 -26.61 -29.45
CA GLY A 7 -31.93 -26.23 -28.36
C GLY A 7 -31.71 -24.76 -28.03
N GLY A 8 -32.71 -23.93 -28.27
CA GLY A 8 -32.70 -22.54 -27.79
C GLY A 8 -32.75 -22.51 -26.26
N PHE A 9 -32.06 -21.54 -25.66
CA PHE A 9 -32.09 -21.29 -24.22
C PHE A 9 -33.51 -20.85 -23.81
N THR A 10 -34.02 -21.36 -22.69
CA THR A 10 -35.36 -20.96 -22.23
C THR A 10 -35.30 -19.65 -21.44
N LEU A 11 -36.36 -18.84 -21.50
CA LEU A 11 -36.40 -17.56 -20.75
C LEU A 11 -36.26 -17.78 -19.24
N ILE A 12 -36.84 -18.85 -18.71
CA ILE A 12 -36.74 -19.20 -17.28
C ILE A 12 -35.29 -19.51 -16.87
N GLU A 13 -34.53 -20.15 -17.75
CA GLU A 13 -33.14 -20.53 -17.52
C GLU A 13 -32.22 -19.30 -17.50
N LEU A 14 -32.52 -18.28 -18.31
CA LEU A 14 -31.81 -17.00 -18.24
C LEU A 14 -32.17 -16.23 -16.95
N VAL A 15 -33.45 -16.24 -16.55
CA VAL A 15 -33.92 -15.57 -15.34
C VAL A 15 -33.31 -16.19 -14.08
N VAL A 16 -33.25 -17.52 -13.97
CA VAL A 16 -32.68 -18.16 -12.77
C VAL A 16 -31.18 -17.86 -12.64
N VAL A 17 -30.45 -17.77 -13.75
CA VAL A 17 -29.02 -17.44 -13.75
C VAL A 17 -28.77 -16.04 -13.20
N ILE A 18 -29.51 -15.02 -13.67
CA ILE A 18 -29.33 -13.65 -13.18
C ILE A 18 -29.74 -13.51 -11.71
N VAL A 19 -30.73 -14.30 -11.25
CA VAL A 19 -31.13 -14.34 -9.82
C VAL A 19 -30.00 -14.92 -8.97
N ILE A 20 -29.41 -16.04 -9.39
CA ILE A 20 -28.28 -16.66 -8.68
C ILE A 20 -27.08 -15.70 -8.66
N LEU A 21 -26.73 -15.11 -9.81
CA LEU A 21 -25.65 -14.11 -9.89
C LEU A 21 -25.93 -12.89 -9.01
N GLY A 22 -27.18 -12.45 -8.91
CA GLY A 22 -27.59 -11.37 -8.02
C GLY A 22 -27.34 -11.67 -6.55
N ILE A 23 -27.68 -12.88 -6.09
CA ILE A 23 -27.45 -13.31 -4.69
C ILE A 23 -25.94 -13.44 -4.40
N LEU A 24 -25.18 -14.05 -5.32
CA LEU A 24 -23.73 -14.18 -5.19
C LEU A 24 -23.06 -12.80 -5.17
N ALA A 25 -23.47 -11.88 -6.03
CA ALA A 25 -22.93 -10.52 -6.06
C ALA A 25 -23.24 -9.76 -4.76
N ALA A 26 -24.48 -9.84 -4.26
CA ALA A 26 -24.89 -9.16 -3.03
C ALA A 26 -24.09 -9.61 -1.79
N THR A 27 -23.66 -10.88 -1.76
CA THR A 27 -22.90 -11.45 -0.64
C THR A 27 -21.39 -11.32 -0.81
N ALA A 28 -20.86 -11.42 -2.03
CA ALA A 28 -19.43 -11.36 -2.31
C ALA A 28 -18.87 -9.92 -2.36
N LEU A 29 -19.65 -8.95 -2.85
CA LEU A 29 -19.17 -7.58 -3.05
C LEU A 29 -18.72 -6.90 -1.74
N PRO A 30 -19.47 -6.95 -0.62
CA PRO A 30 -19.03 -6.32 0.63
C PRO A 30 -17.69 -6.91 1.12
N LYS A 31 -17.56 -8.25 1.06
CA LYS A 31 -16.34 -8.94 1.44
C LYS A 31 -15.14 -8.58 0.57
N PHE A 32 -15.37 -8.41 -0.73
CA PHE A 32 -14.31 -8.00 -1.65
C PHE A 32 -13.79 -6.59 -1.35
N ILE A 33 -14.68 -5.66 -0.97
CA ILE A 33 -14.29 -4.29 -0.58
C ILE A 33 -13.47 -4.32 0.72
N ASP A 34 -13.92 -5.07 1.72
CA ASP A 34 -13.20 -5.20 3.00
C ASP A 34 -11.79 -5.77 2.78
N LEU A 35 -11.67 -6.87 2.04
CA LEU A 35 -10.38 -7.49 1.71
C LEU A 35 -9.45 -6.56 0.94
N SER A 36 -10.00 -5.75 0.03
CA SER A 36 -9.21 -4.78 -0.73
C SER A 36 -8.62 -3.70 0.18
N SER A 37 -9.41 -3.21 1.15
CA SER A 37 -8.97 -2.23 2.15
C SER A 37 -7.91 -2.81 3.10
N GLU A 38 -8.11 -4.04 3.56
CA GLU A 38 -7.12 -4.76 4.39
C GLU A 38 -5.82 -5.00 3.63
N ALA A 39 -5.89 -5.40 2.35
CA ALA A 39 -4.72 -5.59 1.51
C ALA A 39 -3.93 -4.30 1.27
N GLU A 40 -4.63 -3.17 1.06
CA GLU A 40 -3.98 -1.86 0.93
C GLU A 40 -3.26 -1.48 2.24
N THR A 41 -3.93 -1.67 3.38
CA THR A 41 -3.35 -1.38 4.70
C THR A 41 -2.13 -2.26 4.97
N ALA A 42 -2.19 -3.55 4.64
CA ALA A 42 -1.05 -4.46 4.80
C ALA A 42 0.14 -4.06 3.90
N ALA A 43 -0.13 -3.67 2.65
CA ALA A 43 0.90 -3.17 1.75
C ALA A 43 1.53 -1.86 2.27
N LEU A 44 0.72 -0.96 2.81
CA LEU A 44 1.18 0.26 3.49
C LEU A 44 2.10 -0.07 4.66
N GLN A 45 1.71 -1.00 5.53
CA GLN A 45 2.54 -1.45 6.66
C GLN A 45 3.87 -2.06 6.20
N GLY A 46 3.86 -2.84 5.11
CA GLY A 46 5.08 -3.38 4.51
C GLY A 46 6.05 -2.29 4.06
N VAL A 47 5.56 -1.26 3.37
CA VAL A 47 6.38 -0.12 2.94
C VAL A 47 6.84 0.72 4.14
N GLY A 48 5.97 0.96 5.13
CA GLY A 48 6.33 1.65 6.37
C GLY A 48 7.46 0.94 7.13
N GLY A 49 7.39 -0.39 7.24
CA GLY A 49 8.45 -1.19 7.86
C GLY A 49 9.78 -1.13 7.09
N ALA A 50 9.72 -1.15 5.75
CA ALA A 50 10.88 -0.96 4.91
C ALA A 50 11.51 0.43 5.09
N LEU A 51 10.68 1.47 5.19
CA LEU A 51 11.14 2.85 5.41
C LEU A 51 11.79 3.03 6.77
N SER A 52 11.18 2.47 7.83
CA SER A 52 11.75 2.47 9.17
C SER A 52 13.13 1.81 9.18
N SER A 53 13.23 0.63 8.57
CA SER A 53 14.50 -0.10 8.43
C SER A 53 15.54 0.70 7.65
N ALA A 54 15.15 1.25 6.49
CA ALA A 54 16.03 2.07 5.65
C ALA A 54 16.53 3.32 6.39
N SER A 55 15.70 3.96 7.21
CA SER A 55 16.10 5.12 8.00
C SER A 55 17.16 4.78 9.06
N SER A 56 17.03 3.63 9.73
CA SER A 56 18.02 3.16 10.70
C SER A 56 19.37 2.85 10.04
N ILE A 57 19.36 2.23 8.86
CA ILE A 57 20.56 1.91 8.08
C ILE A 57 21.20 3.19 7.55
N ASN A 58 20.39 4.14 7.08
CA ASN A 58 20.87 5.43 6.56
C ASN A 58 21.56 6.24 7.66
N TYR A 59 20.95 6.34 8.83
CA TYR A 59 21.55 6.98 10.00
C TYR A 59 22.89 6.33 10.38
N ALA A 60 22.93 5.00 10.47
CA ALA A 60 24.16 4.27 10.78
C ALA A 60 25.27 4.52 9.73
N ALA A 61 24.93 4.52 8.44
CA ALA A 61 25.87 4.81 7.37
C ALA A 61 26.39 6.25 7.41
N ARG A 62 25.53 7.21 7.78
CA ARG A 62 25.89 8.62 7.95
C ARG A 62 26.83 8.81 9.12
N LEU A 63 26.52 8.22 10.28
CA LEU A 63 27.40 8.23 11.44
C LEU A 63 28.77 7.60 11.13
N ALA A 64 28.80 6.42 10.50
CA ALA A 64 30.04 5.72 10.20
C ALA A 64 30.94 6.46 9.20
N SER A 65 30.34 7.29 8.35
CA SER A 65 31.05 8.00 7.28
C SER A 65 31.22 9.50 7.55
N SER A 66 31.02 9.98 8.78
CA SER A 66 31.02 11.41 9.10
C SER A 66 30.16 12.24 8.12
N ASN A 67 28.96 11.73 7.83
CA ASN A 67 27.96 12.28 6.92
C ASN A 67 28.33 12.31 5.43
N ALA A 68 29.43 11.67 5.00
CA ALA A 68 29.84 11.65 3.59
C ALA A 68 29.07 10.63 2.72
N LYS A 69 28.21 9.79 3.30
CA LYS A 69 27.34 8.80 2.63
C LYS A 69 25.93 8.87 3.21
N GLY A 70 24.95 8.30 2.53
CA GLY A 70 23.53 8.32 2.96
C GLY A 70 22.81 9.62 2.61
N VAL A 71 21.59 9.78 3.12
CA VAL A 71 20.67 10.87 2.76
C VAL A 71 20.35 11.66 4.02
N ALA A 72 20.48 12.98 4.00
CA ALA A 72 20.10 13.78 5.17
C ALA A 72 18.57 13.80 5.31
N VAL A 73 18.08 13.37 6.48
CA VAL A 73 16.67 13.30 6.83
C VAL A 73 16.45 14.23 8.01
N ALA A 74 16.18 15.50 7.69
CA ALA A 74 15.81 16.55 8.65
C ALA A 74 14.29 16.74 8.79
N THR A 75 13.51 16.09 7.92
CA THR A 75 12.04 16.08 7.97
C THR A 75 11.52 14.72 7.49
N CYS A 76 10.27 14.40 7.82
CA CYS A 76 9.59 13.21 7.32
C CYS A 76 9.58 13.11 5.77
N LEU A 77 9.54 14.25 5.07
CA LEU A 77 9.62 14.31 3.60
C LEU A 77 11.01 13.92 3.08
N GLY A 78 12.07 14.19 3.85
CA GLY A 78 13.43 13.79 3.51
C GLY A 78 13.63 12.27 3.49
N ALA A 79 12.73 11.50 4.11
CA ALA A 79 12.77 10.05 4.10
C ALA A 79 12.31 9.42 2.78
N ASP A 80 11.68 10.17 1.87
CA ASP A 80 11.14 9.67 0.59
C ASP A 80 12.18 8.93 -0.25
N GLY A 81 13.42 9.42 -0.24
CA GLY A 81 14.54 8.87 -1.00
C GLY A 81 15.27 7.70 -0.35
N LEU A 82 14.80 7.19 0.80
CA LEU A 82 15.45 6.08 1.50
C LEU A 82 15.12 4.71 0.90
N ILE A 83 14.05 4.61 0.13
CA ILE A 83 13.62 3.39 -0.56
C ILE A 83 13.67 3.60 -2.08
N GLN A 84 13.85 2.51 -2.83
CA GLN A 84 13.90 2.54 -4.30
C GLN A 84 12.82 1.61 -4.91
N PRO A 85 12.05 2.09 -5.91
CA PRO A 85 11.87 3.50 -6.27
C PRO A 85 11.34 4.33 -5.07
N THR A 86 11.46 5.66 -5.11
CA THR A 86 11.08 6.50 -3.97
C THR A 86 9.62 6.28 -3.58
N ALA A 87 9.27 6.56 -2.32
CA ALA A 87 7.91 6.34 -1.83
C ALA A 87 6.89 7.09 -2.73
N SER A 88 7.20 8.32 -3.09
CA SER A 88 6.42 9.18 -3.99
C SER A 88 6.30 8.64 -5.40
N ALA A 89 7.37 8.07 -5.96
CA ALA A 89 7.32 7.41 -7.27
C ALA A 89 6.43 6.15 -7.27
N SER A 90 6.25 5.53 -6.11
CA SER A 90 5.35 4.38 -5.90
C SER A 90 3.93 4.80 -5.48
N GLY A 91 3.62 6.10 -5.50
CA GLY A 91 2.30 6.64 -5.16
C GLY A 91 2.02 6.80 -3.66
N TYR A 92 3.05 6.72 -2.81
CA TYR A 92 2.94 6.97 -1.37
C TYR A 92 3.35 8.40 -1.05
N THR A 93 2.68 9.05 -0.12
CA THR A 93 3.07 10.36 0.39
C THR A 93 3.52 10.26 1.84
N LEU A 94 4.60 10.94 2.17
CA LEU A 94 5.10 11.09 3.53
C LEU A 94 4.77 12.49 4.04
N SER A 95 4.21 12.55 5.24
CA SER A 95 3.99 13.82 5.93
C SER A 95 4.39 13.71 7.40
N GLY A 96 4.64 14.85 8.03
CA GLY A 96 5.08 14.92 9.42
C GLY A 96 6.07 16.06 9.65
N GLY A 97 6.57 16.14 10.87
CA GLY A 97 7.39 17.26 11.34
C GLY A 97 8.88 17.15 10.97
N ALA A 98 9.65 18.03 11.60
CA ALA A 98 11.11 17.95 11.61
C ALA A 98 11.58 16.71 12.35
N THR A 99 12.74 16.20 11.96
CA THR A 99 13.43 15.07 12.59
C THR A 99 14.78 15.55 13.08
N THR A 100 15.20 15.05 14.24
CA THR A 100 16.51 15.32 14.81
C THR A 100 17.43 14.13 14.53
N ALA A 101 18.68 14.39 14.19
CA ALA A 101 19.64 13.32 13.90
C ALA A 101 19.79 12.39 15.12
N GLY A 102 19.55 11.08 14.91
CA GLY A 102 19.61 10.06 15.94
C GLY A 102 18.35 9.88 16.79
N GLU A 103 17.33 10.71 16.59
CA GLU A 103 16.05 10.60 17.30
C GLU A 103 15.00 9.93 16.42
N ALA A 104 14.13 9.16 17.08
CA ALA A 104 12.97 8.57 16.43
C ALA A 104 11.88 9.64 16.23
N ALA A 105 11.36 9.72 15.00
CA ALA A 105 10.28 10.61 14.63
C ALA A 105 9.12 9.82 14.02
N THR A 106 7.91 10.18 14.40
CA THR A 106 6.69 9.60 13.84
C THR A 106 6.26 10.41 12.62
N CYS A 107 6.24 9.75 11.47
CA CYS A 107 5.75 10.27 10.21
C CYS A 107 4.47 9.54 9.82
N VAL A 108 3.68 10.15 8.93
CA VAL A 108 2.48 9.55 8.37
C VAL A 108 2.76 9.16 6.93
N LEU A 109 2.65 7.88 6.62
CA LEU A 109 2.71 7.35 5.27
C LEU A 109 1.28 7.15 4.76
N THR A 110 0.96 7.72 3.61
CA THR A 110 -0.39 7.69 3.03
C THR A 110 -0.35 7.13 1.61
N LYS A 111 -1.35 6.33 1.25
CA LYS A 111 -1.65 5.92 -0.13
C LYS A 111 -3.16 6.00 -0.32
N GLY A 112 -3.59 6.76 -1.32
CA GLY A 112 -5.01 7.03 -1.53
C GLY A 112 -5.65 7.67 -0.29
N THR A 113 -6.64 7.00 0.29
CA THR A 113 -7.34 7.40 1.53
C THR A 113 -6.82 6.72 2.79
N SER A 114 -5.84 5.81 2.66
CA SER A 114 -5.33 4.96 3.72
C SER A 114 -4.01 5.53 4.26
N SER A 115 -3.90 5.68 5.58
CA SER A 115 -2.71 6.24 6.24
C SER A 115 -2.28 5.39 7.43
N ILE A 116 -0.96 5.30 7.63
CA ILE A 116 -0.36 4.65 8.81
C ILE A 116 0.72 5.53 9.42
N ASN A 117 0.98 5.33 10.72
CA ASN A 117 2.13 5.92 11.38
C ASN A 117 3.35 5.04 11.13
N VAL A 118 4.46 5.67 10.73
CA VAL A 118 5.76 5.05 10.55
C VAL A 118 6.78 5.78 11.42
N VAL A 119 7.63 5.02 12.11
CA VAL A 119 8.73 5.59 12.90
C VAL A 119 9.99 5.55 12.06
N ILE A 120 10.65 6.69 11.88
CA ILE A 120 11.93 6.82 11.20
C ILE A 120 12.96 7.44 12.12
N ILE A 121 14.24 7.21 11.84
CA ILE A 121 15.35 7.90 12.53
C ILE A 121 15.80 9.09 11.69
N GLY A 122 15.88 10.27 12.31
CA GLY A 122 16.48 11.43 11.65
C GLY A 122 17.98 11.26 11.45
N SER A 123 18.56 11.85 10.40
CA SER A 123 19.97 11.64 10.06
C SER A 123 20.64 12.78 9.29
#